data_AF-A0A3C0GV80-F1
#
_entry.id   AF-A0A3C0GV80-F1
#
_cell.length_a   1.000
_cell.length_b   1.000
_cell.length_c   1.000
_cell.angle_alpha   90.00
_cell.angle_beta   90.00
_cell.angle_gamma   90.00
#
_symmetry.space_group_name_H-M   'P 1'
#
loop_
_entity.id
_entity.type
_entity.pdbx_description
1 polymer ?
#
loop_
_entity_poly.entity_id
_entity_poly.type
_entity_poly.pdbx_seq_one_letter_code
_entity_poly.pdbx_strand_id
1 'polypeptide(L)'
;LFDNLQLETTKLALPQPTIYFRNPATGSCLNGQAACYDWNPNLLNGIGNLQSLVGATSNAGLEVDLLNNNLKVPYSDQFSLGMSNQVGDWLTDATISRTLSYDGFAFTLGNRYPTGQFFDDPRLCGGTDPGLSQAWSCNVPGFGSLIIGQQGIKTRATQVLLSAQKPFTQESGWGSSIAYTWTTARHNRDINEKYAFDRGLIGDYPTIRSNGAPRHRLVVTGSYAGFWGITFGGKVTLATPTAVNDWYPVTQSTGFDLPTPGAAVPNGNGKFLIGGKIFGYRSVDLQATKTFKMPGDTELYARIDIINVFNFDNFSNYNYTKSNGKLLASYNETGDIIGTPRQVKAEVGFRF
;
A
#
# COMPACT_ATOMS: atom_id res chain seq x y z
N LEU A 1 -6.70 7.51 -11.92
CA LEU A 1 -6.18 7.33 -13.30
C LEU A 1 -6.12 8.67 -14.02
N PHE A 2 -7.24 9.40 -14.17
CA PHE A 2 -7.24 10.73 -14.78
C PHE A 2 -6.21 11.70 -14.15
N ASP A 3 -6.05 11.68 -12.83
CA ASP A 3 -5.03 12.46 -12.12
C ASP A 3 -3.59 12.18 -12.59
N ASN A 4 -3.32 10.96 -13.08
CA ASN A 4 -2.02 10.59 -13.63
C ASN A 4 -1.92 10.95 -15.10
N LEU A 5 -3.00 10.78 -15.87
CA LEU A 5 -2.98 11.09 -17.30
C LEU A 5 -2.79 12.59 -17.55
N GLN A 6 -3.36 13.45 -16.71
CA GLN A 6 -3.15 14.89 -16.85
C GLN A 6 -1.68 15.31 -16.69
N LEU A 7 -0.82 14.50 -16.07
CA LEU A 7 0.57 14.88 -15.77
C LEU A 7 1.38 15.23 -17.02
N GLU A 8 1.11 14.60 -18.16
CA GLU A 8 1.75 14.96 -19.42
C GLU A 8 1.51 16.42 -19.82
N THR A 9 0.36 16.98 -19.45
CA THR A 9 0.03 18.39 -19.71
C THR A 9 0.39 19.30 -18.53
N THR A 10 0.18 18.84 -17.29
CA THR A 10 0.25 19.72 -16.11
C THR A 10 1.63 19.78 -15.49
N LYS A 11 2.44 18.73 -15.61
CA LYS A 11 3.74 18.64 -14.93
C LYS A 11 4.73 19.73 -15.37
N LEU A 12 4.77 19.98 -16.67
CA LEU A 12 5.59 21.06 -17.24
C LEU A 12 4.88 22.43 -17.26
N ALA A 13 3.53 22.47 -17.19
CA ALA A 13 2.80 23.73 -17.15
C ALA A 13 2.89 24.42 -15.78
N LEU A 14 3.02 23.65 -14.70
CA LEU A 14 3.17 24.15 -13.33
C LEU A 14 4.41 23.53 -12.65
N PRO A 15 5.62 23.76 -13.17
CA PRO A 15 6.81 23.07 -12.69
C PRO A 15 7.27 23.64 -11.35
N GLN A 16 7.85 22.77 -10.53
CA GLN A 16 8.52 23.14 -9.28
C GLN A 16 10.03 22.94 -9.45
N PRO A 17 10.79 23.95 -9.89
CA PRO A 17 12.23 23.83 -10.07
C PRO A 17 12.91 23.65 -8.71
N THR A 18 13.82 22.67 -8.64
CA THR A 18 14.76 22.53 -7.51
C THR A 18 16.11 23.04 -7.96
N ILE A 19 16.68 23.97 -7.19
CA ILE A 19 17.97 24.58 -7.47
C ILE A 19 18.98 24.07 -6.45
N TYR A 20 20.13 23.65 -6.93
CA TYR A 20 21.27 23.24 -6.11
C TYR A 20 22.36 24.32 -6.15
N PHE A 21 23.12 24.40 -5.07
CA PHE A 21 24.32 25.23 -5.03
C PHE A 21 25.56 24.34 -5.02
N ARG A 22 26.55 24.75 -5.81
CA ARG A 22 27.85 24.08 -5.87
C ARG A 22 28.50 24.11 -4.49
N ASN A 23 29.03 22.97 -4.06
CA ASN A 23 29.78 22.91 -2.80
C ASN A 23 31.06 23.75 -2.96
N PRO A 24 31.26 24.81 -2.14
CA PRO A 24 32.39 25.71 -2.30
C PRO A 24 33.75 25.05 -1.97
N ALA A 25 33.75 23.96 -1.20
CA ALA A 25 34.98 23.26 -0.83
C ALA A 25 35.47 22.30 -1.93
N THR A 26 34.54 21.69 -2.67
CA THR A 26 34.86 20.65 -3.67
C THR A 26 34.63 21.10 -5.11
N GLY A 27 33.93 22.22 -5.33
CA GLY A 27 33.50 22.66 -6.66
C GLY A 27 32.47 21.73 -7.30
N SER A 28 31.93 20.75 -6.57
CA SER A 28 31.02 19.75 -7.11
C SER A 28 29.56 20.10 -6.87
N CYS A 29 28.72 19.72 -7.82
CA CYS A 29 27.27 19.75 -7.69
C CYS A 29 26.78 18.46 -7.06
N LEU A 30 25.71 18.53 -6.26
CA LEU A 30 25.08 17.32 -5.71
C LEU A 30 24.71 16.39 -6.88
N ASN A 31 25.30 15.20 -6.94
CA ASN A 31 25.03 14.15 -7.94
C ASN A 31 25.01 14.64 -9.41
N GLY A 32 25.80 15.64 -9.78
CA GLY A 32 25.87 16.13 -11.17
C GLY A 32 24.59 16.81 -11.69
N GLN A 33 23.72 17.30 -10.80
CA GLN A 33 22.45 17.93 -11.18
C GLN A 33 22.66 19.16 -12.08
N ALA A 34 21.84 19.27 -13.12
CA ALA A 34 21.96 20.32 -14.14
C ALA A 34 21.59 21.73 -13.62
N ALA A 35 20.62 21.83 -12.70
CA ALA A 35 20.21 23.07 -12.05
C ALA A 35 21.13 23.41 -10.86
N CYS A 36 22.43 23.50 -11.11
CA CYS A 36 23.45 23.75 -10.08
C CYS A 36 24.24 25.03 -10.37
N TYR A 37 24.19 25.97 -9.43
CA TYR A 37 24.75 27.31 -9.59
C TYR A 37 25.74 27.64 -8.48
N ASP A 38 26.60 28.63 -8.71
CA ASP A 38 27.43 29.16 -7.65
C ASP A 38 26.57 29.96 -6.66
N TRP A 39 26.85 29.79 -5.37
CA TRP A 39 26.17 30.56 -4.34
C TRP A 39 26.42 32.06 -4.54
N ASN A 40 25.34 32.85 -4.57
CA ASN A 40 25.40 34.30 -4.60
C ASN A 40 24.58 34.86 -3.42
N PRO A 41 25.18 35.63 -2.50
CA PRO A 41 24.45 36.24 -1.38
C PRO A 41 23.22 37.07 -1.80
N ASN A 42 23.21 37.61 -3.02
CA ASN A 42 22.07 38.37 -3.53
C ASN A 42 20.77 37.54 -3.66
N LEU A 43 20.86 36.21 -3.65
CA LEU A 43 19.70 35.32 -3.68
C LEU A 43 18.83 35.42 -2.41
N LEU A 44 19.35 35.99 -1.32
CA LEU A 44 18.59 36.30 -0.11
C LEU A 44 17.71 37.56 -0.27
N ASN A 45 17.97 38.39 -1.28
CA ASN A 45 17.32 39.70 -1.46
C ASN A 45 16.05 39.61 -2.34
N GLY A 46 15.18 38.64 -2.05
CA GLY A 46 13.85 38.52 -2.65
C GLY A 46 13.71 37.47 -3.75
N ILE A 47 12.46 37.05 -3.98
CA ILE A 47 12.11 35.93 -4.87
C ILE A 47 12.52 36.16 -6.33
N GLY A 48 12.59 37.41 -6.80
CA GLY A 48 13.01 37.74 -8.17
C GLY A 48 14.46 37.30 -8.47
N ASN A 49 15.36 37.37 -7.49
CA ASN A 49 16.74 36.92 -7.66
C ASN A 49 16.81 35.39 -7.75
N LEU A 50 15.96 34.67 -7.01
CA LEU A 50 15.83 33.21 -7.13
C LEU A 50 15.18 32.81 -8.47
N GLN A 51 14.13 33.51 -8.90
CA GLN A 51 13.46 33.27 -10.18
C GLN A 51 14.41 33.51 -11.37
N SER A 52 15.34 34.47 -11.26
CA SER A 52 16.33 34.76 -12.29
C SER A 52 17.27 33.58 -12.57
N LEU A 53 17.52 32.71 -11.58
CA LEU A 53 18.36 31.52 -11.74
C LEU A 53 17.73 30.47 -12.65
N VAL A 54 16.39 30.38 -12.65
CA VAL A 54 15.65 29.47 -13.51
C VAL A 54 15.44 30.09 -14.90
N GLY A 55 15.54 31.42 -15.02
CA GLY A 55 15.21 32.14 -16.24
C GLY A 55 13.73 31.98 -16.65
N ALA A 56 13.29 32.73 -17.65
CA ALA A 56 11.89 32.65 -18.13
C ALA A 56 11.60 31.37 -18.95
N THR A 57 12.62 30.56 -19.27
CA THR A 57 12.54 29.47 -20.26
C THR A 57 13.38 28.23 -19.91
N SER A 58 14.08 28.16 -18.78
CA SER A 58 14.89 26.97 -18.50
C SER A 58 14.02 25.84 -17.98
N ASN A 59 13.97 24.76 -18.76
CA ASN A 59 13.41 23.49 -18.30
C ASN A 59 14.47 22.60 -17.64
N ALA A 60 15.69 23.11 -17.41
CA ALA A 60 16.79 22.32 -16.90
C ALA A 60 16.45 21.69 -15.54
N GLY A 61 16.55 20.36 -15.46
CA GLY A 61 16.21 19.60 -14.26
C GLY A 61 14.70 19.37 -14.05
N LEU A 62 13.82 19.88 -14.93
CA LEU A 62 12.38 19.63 -14.84
C LEU A 62 12.01 18.27 -15.42
N GLU A 63 11.29 17.48 -14.63
CA GLU A 63 10.78 16.16 -15.03
C GLU A 63 9.79 16.29 -16.20
N VAL A 64 9.94 15.40 -17.19
CA VAL A 64 9.05 15.30 -18.35
C VAL A 64 8.26 14.02 -18.22
N ASP A 65 6.94 14.14 -18.11
CA ASP A 65 6.03 13.00 -18.10
C ASP A 65 5.43 12.85 -19.50
N LEU A 66 5.59 11.69 -20.14
CA LEU A 66 4.94 11.36 -21.40
C LEU A 66 4.04 10.15 -21.23
N LEU A 67 2.91 10.11 -21.93
CA LEU A 67 2.03 8.95 -21.95
C LEU A 67 2.24 8.13 -23.22
N ASN A 68 2.13 6.81 -23.09
CA ASN A 68 2.09 5.95 -24.25
C ASN A 68 0.79 6.20 -25.06
N ASN A 69 0.91 6.60 -26.33
CA ASN A 69 -0.24 6.82 -27.20
C ASN A 69 -1.15 5.58 -27.37
N ASN A 70 -0.60 4.37 -27.15
CA ASN A 70 -1.32 3.10 -27.26
C ASN A 70 -1.70 2.52 -25.89
N LEU A 71 -2.03 3.38 -24.92
CA LEU A 71 -2.56 2.94 -23.63
C LEU A 71 -3.84 2.12 -23.84
N LYS A 72 -3.88 0.95 -23.20
CA LYS A 72 -5.06 0.09 -23.16
C LYS A 72 -5.86 0.37 -21.91
N VAL A 73 -7.18 0.22 -22.01
CA VAL A 73 -8.06 0.32 -20.84
C VAL A 73 -7.76 -0.86 -19.91
N PRO A 74 -7.46 -0.63 -18.62
CA PRO A 74 -7.31 -1.70 -17.65
C PRO A 74 -8.60 -2.51 -17.54
N TYR A 75 -8.49 -3.83 -17.45
CA TYR A 75 -9.65 -4.71 -17.33
C TYR A 75 -9.42 -5.81 -16.29
N SER A 76 -10.49 -6.49 -15.89
CA SER A 76 -10.40 -7.62 -14.98
C SER A 76 -11.41 -8.70 -15.36
N ASP A 77 -10.92 -9.93 -15.46
CA ASP A 77 -11.75 -11.12 -15.59
C ASP A 77 -12.03 -11.68 -14.20
N GLN A 78 -13.30 -11.87 -13.89
CA GLN A 78 -13.75 -12.33 -12.58
C GLN A 78 -14.60 -13.59 -12.74
N PHE A 79 -14.23 -14.63 -12.00
CA PHE A 79 -14.91 -15.91 -11.98
C PHE A 79 -15.24 -16.26 -10.54
N SER A 80 -16.48 -16.62 -10.26
CA SER A 80 -16.87 -17.13 -8.95
C SER A 80 -17.80 -18.33 -9.10
N LEU A 81 -17.64 -19.29 -8.19
CA LEU A 81 -18.55 -20.40 -8.03
C LEU A 81 -18.86 -20.51 -6.53
N GLY A 82 -20.14 -20.40 -6.21
CA GLY A 82 -20.62 -20.40 -4.84
C GLY A 82 -21.80 -21.35 -4.66
N MET A 83 -21.93 -21.85 -3.44
CA MET A 83 -23.08 -22.59 -2.97
C MET A 83 -23.55 -21.99 -1.65
N SER A 84 -24.86 -21.76 -1.56
CA SER A 84 -25.54 -21.28 -0.37
C SER A 84 -26.51 -22.35 0.10
N ASN A 85 -26.49 -22.67 1.39
CA ASN A 85 -27.38 -23.66 2.00
C ASN A 85 -27.96 -23.13 3.30
N GLN A 86 -29.12 -23.66 3.65
CA GLN A 86 -29.67 -23.56 5.00
C GLN A 86 -29.51 -24.92 5.70
N VAL A 87 -28.83 -24.95 6.85
CA VAL A 87 -28.62 -26.13 7.69
C VAL A 87 -29.22 -25.84 9.07
N GLY A 88 -30.45 -26.31 9.30
CA GLY A 88 -31.24 -25.91 10.46
C GLY A 88 -31.48 -24.40 10.45
N ASP A 89 -31.12 -23.72 11.54
CA ASP A 89 -31.24 -22.25 11.69
C ASP A 89 -30.06 -21.48 11.08
N TRP A 90 -29.07 -22.17 10.51
CA TRP A 90 -27.87 -21.57 9.96
C TRP A 90 -27.97 -21.39 8.46
N LEU A 91 -27.67 -20.18 8.00
CA LEU A 91 -27.40 -19.85 6.60
C LEU A 91 -25.89 -19.99 6.38
N THR A 92 -25.48 -20.76 5.39
CA THR A 92 -24.07 -21.08 5.14
C THR A 92 -23.73 -20.86 3.68
N ASP A 93 -22.53 -20.32 3.42
CA ASP A 93 -22.03 -20.14 2.06
C ASP A 93 -20.60 -20.63 1.94
N ALA A 94 -20.30 -21.24 0.81
CA ALA A 94 -18.94 -21.56 0.39
C ALA A 94 -18.75 -21.08 -1.05
N THR A 95 -17.82 -20.15 -1.25
CA THR A 95 -17.52 -19.56 -2.56
C THR A 95 -16.04 -19.61 -2.83
N ILE A 96 -15.66 -20.05 -4.03
CA ILE A 96 -14.35 -19.78 -4.61
C ILE A 96 -14.47 -18.63 -5.59
N SER A 97 -13.59 -17.64 -5.48
CA SER A 97 -13.54 -16.48 -6.38
C SER A 97 -12.13 -16.32 -6.94
N ARG A 98 -12.04 -15.94 -8.21
CA ARG A 98 -10.79 -15.65 -8.90
C ARG A 98 -10.93 -14.37 -9.71
N THR A 99 -10.03 -13.44 -9.44
CA THR A 99 -9.92 -12.16 -10.16
C THR A 99 -8.55 -12.10 -10.83
N LEU A 100 -8.54 -11.82 -12.13
CA LEU A 100 -7.35 -11.61 -12.93
C LEU A 100 -7.43 -10.20 -13.54
N SER A 101 -6.56 -9.29 -13.10
CA SER A 101 -6.53 -7.93 -13.60
C SER A 101 -5.31 -7.70 -14.49
N TYR A 102 -5.51 -6.96 -15.57
CA TYR A 102 -4.52 -6.73 -16.61
C TYR A 102 -4.47 -5.24 -16.99
N ASP A 103 -3.37 -4.87 -17.64
CA ASP A 103 -3.15 -3.54 -18.21
C ASP A 103 -3.32 -2.40 -17.20
N GLY A 104 -3.04 -2.66 -15.91
CA GLY A 104 -3.01 -1.60 -14.91
C GLY A 104 -1.89 -0.60 -15.20
N PHE A 105 -2.18 0.67 -14.93
CA PHE A 105 -1.31 1.80 -15.25
C PHE A 105 -0.10 1.90 -14.31
N ALA A 106 1.08 2.19 -14.86
CA ALA A 106 2.30 2.48 -14.12
C ALA A 106 3.16 3.51 -14.85
N PHE A 107 3.90 4.31 -14.10
CA PHE A 107 4.98 5.15 -14.59
C PHE A 107 6.31 4.41 -14.47
N THR A 108 7.17 4.51 -15.48
CA THR A 108 8.53 3.97 -15.45
C THR A 108 9.54 5.02 -15.90
N LEU A 109 10.81 4.85 -15.52
CA LEU A 109 11.87 5.75 -15.95
C LEU A 109 12.16 5.53 -17.44
N GLY A 110 12.02 6.58 -18.23
CA GLY A 110 12.24 6.63 -19.67
C GLY A 110 13.69 6.91 -20.06
N ASN A 111 14.52 7.46 -19.16
CA ASN A 111 15.93 7.70 -19.44
C ASN A 111 16.64 6.42 -19.91
N ARG A 112 17.57 6.56 -20.85
CA ARG A 112 18.45 5.48 -21.32
C ARG A 112 19.87 6.01 -21.42
N TYR A 113 20.84 5.14 -21.19
CA TYR A 113 22.24 5.44 -21.49
C TYR A 113 22.44 5.67 -22.99
N PRO A 114 23.54 6.31 -23.42
CA PRO A 114 23.87 6.47 -24.84
C PRO A 114 23.92 5.15 -25.62
N THR A 115 24.13 4.03 -24.92
CA THR A 115 24.08 2.65 -25.44
C THR A 115 22.66 2.13 -25.69
N GLY A 116 21.63 2.89 -25.32
CA GLY A 116 20.22 2.51 -25.34
C GLY A 116 19.78 1.64 -24.15
N GLN A 117 20.70 1.26 -23.26
CA GLN A 117 20.41 0.39 -22.12
C GLN A 117 19.74 1.15 -20.96
N PHE A 118 18.95 0.44 -20.17
CA PHE A 118 18.36 0.98 -18.93
C PHE A 118 19.35 0.95 -17.76
N PHE A 119 20.14 -0.12 -17.68
CA PHE A 119 21.23 -0.29 -16.73
C PHE A 119 22.56 -0.25 -17.49
N ASP A 120 23.47 0.61 -17.07
CA ASP A 120 24.83 0.68 -17.62
C ASP A 120 25.75 1.40 -16.61
N ASP A 121 26.99 1.65 -17.02
CA ASP A 121 27.97 2.40 -16.25
C ASP A 121 27.54 3.88 -16.12
N PRO A 122 27.31 4.40 -14.88
CA PRO A 122 26.87 5.78 -14.66
C PRO A 122 27.84 6.84 -15.20
N ARG A 123 29.11 6.49 -15.42
CA ARG A 123 30.12 7.40 -16.01
C ARG A 123 29.78 7.82 -17.43
N LEU A 124 28.98 7.03 -18.16
CA LEU A 124 28.48 7.39 -19.49
C LEU A 124 27.54 8.61 -19.48
N CYS A 125 27.01 8.97 -18.32
CA CYS A 125 26.13 10.12 -18.12
C CYS A 125 26.64 11.02 -16.98
N GLY A 126 27.96 11.15 -16.83
CA GLY A 126 28.57 12.12 -15.91
C GLY A 126 28.71 11.66 -14.45
N GLY A 127 28.47 10.38 -14.15
CA GLY A 127 28.87 9.79 -12.87
C GLY A 127 30.39 9.75 -12.69
N THR A 128 30.86 9.71 -11.44
CA THR A 128 32.29 9.68 -11.10
C THR A 128 32.83 8.27 -10.85
N ASP A 129 31.98 7.36 -10.39
CA ASP A 129 32.35 6.01 -9.97
C ASP A 129 31.84 4.95 -10.95
N PRO A 130 32.58 3.85 -11.19
CA PRO A 130 32.09 2.75 -12.00
C PRO A 130 30.92 2.04 -11.30
N GLY A 131 29.99 1.50 -12.09
CA GLY A 131 28.81 0.85 -11.52
C GLY A 131 27.93 0.18 -12.56
N LEU A 132 26.80 -0.33 -12.10
CA LEU A 132 25.68 -0.73 -12.93
C LEU A 132 24.41 -0.18 -12.29
N SER A 133 23.87 0.90 -12.83
CA SER A 133 22.75 1.63 -12.21
C SER A 133 21.72 2.06 -13.24
N GLN A 134 20.50 2.38 -12.79
CA GLN A 134 19.49 2.99 -13.64
C GLN A 134 19.99 4.32 -14.22
N ALA A 135 19.52 4.65 -15.42
CA ALA A 135 19.89 5.85 -16.18
C ALA A 135 19.37 7.20 -15.61
N TRP A 136 19.25 7.36 -14.29
CA TRP A 136 18.77 8.60 -13.65
C TRP A 136 19.55 9.85 -14.07
N SER A 137 20.87 9.71 -14.27
CA SER A 137 21.73 10.83 -14.67
C SER A 137 21.69 11.14 -16.17
N CYS A 138 21.08 10.27 -16.98
CA CYS A 138 20.96 10.44 -18.44
C CYS A 138 19.70 11.23 -18.80
N ASN A 139 19.64 12.49 -18.33
CA ASN A 139 18.48 13.35 -18.53
C ASN A 139 18.24 13.68 -20.01
N VAL A 140 17.00 14.07 -20.33
CA VAL A 140 16.67 14.62 -21.65
C VAL A 140 17.40 15.96 -21.80
N PRO A 141 18.12 16.22 -22.92
CA PRO A 141 18.84 17.47 -23.10
C PRO A 141 17.94 18.71 -22.92
N GLY A 142 18.34 19.61 -22.03
CA GLY A 142 17.55 20.81 -21.68
C GLY A 142 16.43 20.59 -20.68
N PHE A 143 16.22 19.34 -20.22
CA PHE A 143 15.20 18.93 -19.26
C PHE A 143 15.82 18.07 -18.14
N GLY A 144 14.99 17.54 -17.25
CA GLY A 144 15.34 16.54 -16.24
C GLY A 144 15.06 15.12 -16.73
N SER A 145 14.66 14.26 -15.79
CA SER A 145 14.33 12.86 -16.08
C SER A 145 13.04 12.76 -16.90
N LEU A 146 13.03 11.80 -17.82
CA LEU A 146 11.85 11.38 -18.59
C LEU A 146 11.14 10.27 -17.84
N ILE A 147 9.87 10.46 -17.55
CA ILE A 147 8.97 9.47 -16.96
C ILE A 147 7.94 9.08 -18.03
N ILE A 148 7.73 7.78 -18.21
CA ILE A 148 6.81 7.24 -19.21
C ILE A 148 5.65 6.57 -18.51
N GLY A 149 4.44 7.11 -18.71
CA GLY A 149 3.19 6.51 -18.33
C GLY A 149 2.81 5.40 -19.31
N GLN A 150 2.72 4.18 -18.79
CA GLN A 150 2.43 2.99 -19.55
C GLN A 150 1.49 2.06 -18.79
N GLN A 151 1.19 0.92 -19.37
CA GLN A 151 0.34 -0.12 -18.79
C GLN A 151 1.10 -1.44 -18.69
N GLY A 152 0.67 -2.28 -17.77
CA GLY A 152 1.17 -3.65 -17.63
C GLY A 152 1.26 -4.14 -16.19
N ILE A 153 0.72 -3.40 -15.21
CA ILE A 153 0.44 -3.98 -13.90
C ILE A 153 -0.56 -5.12 -14.10
N LYS A 154 -0.20 -6.28 -13.56
CA LYS A 154 -1.00 -7.50 -13.54
C LYS A 154 -1.19 -7.92 -12.11
N THR A 155 -2.43 -8.19 -11.73
CA THR A 155 -2.76 -8.75 -10.43
C THR A 155 -3.57 -10.02 -10.60
N ARG A 156 -3.40 -10.96 -9.69
CA ARG A 156 -4.23 -12.16 -9.62
C ARG A 156 -4.55 -12.46 -8.17
N ALA A 157 -5.82 -12.65 -7.88
CA ALA A 157 -6.29 -13.06 -6.57
C ALA A 157 -7.16 -14.31 -6.72
N THR A 158 -6.96 -15.27 -5.83
CA THR A 158 -7.89 -16.38 -5.65
C THR A 158 -8.26 -16.44 -4.18
N GLN A 159 -9.56 -16.51 -3.92
CA GLN A 159 -10.13 -16.49 -2.58
C GLN A 159 -11.05 -17.68 -2.36
N VAL A 160 -10.97 -18.25 -1.17
CA VAL A 160 -11.99 -19.16 -0.65
C VAL A 160 -12.70 -18.42 0.48
N LEU A 161 -14.00 -18.26 0.33
CA LEU A 161 -14.88 -17.49 1.19
C LEU A 161 -15.87 -18.45 1.82
N LEU A 162 -15.83 -18.56 3.14
CA LEU A 162 -16.74 -19.39 3.92
C LEU A 162 -17.52 -18.48 4.87
N SER A 163 -18.84 -18.59 4.89
CA SER A 163 -19.70 -17.91 5.86
C SER A 163 -20.67 -18.88 6.51
N ALA A 164 -20.99 -18.60 7.77
CA ALA A 164 -22.08 -19.23 8.50
C ALA A 164 -22.74 -18.19 9.39
N GLN A 165 -24.04 -18.01 9.24
CA GLN A 165 -24.83 -17.05 9.99
C GLN A 165 -26.03 -17.73 10.62
N LYS A 166 -26.18 -17.60 11.93
CA LYS A 166 -27.44 -17.84 12.63
C LYS A 166 -28.09 -16.48 12.89
N PRO A 167 -29.20 -16.15 12.21
CA PRO A 167 -29.94 -14.94 12.50
C PRO A 167 -30.35 -14.86 13.97
N PHE A 168 -30.36 -13.64 14.50
CA PHE A 168 -30.94 -13.39 15.81
C PHE A 168 -32.46 -13.53 15.71
N THR A 169 -33.05 -14.28 16.63
CA THR A 169 -34.50 -14.35 16.80
C THR A 169 -34.86 -14.12 18.26
N GLN A 170 -36.06 -13.60 18.55
CA GLN A 170 -36.48 -13.38 19.94
C GLN A 170 -36.59 -14.70 20.71
N GLU A 171 -36.99 -15.77 20.02
CA GLU A 171 -37.18 -17.11 20.59
C GLU A 171 -35.85 -17.72 21.02
N SER A 172 -34.80 -17.56 20.19
CA SER A 172 -33.47 -18.09 20.52
C SER A 172 -32.67 -17.14 21.41
N GLY A 173 -32.98 -15.84 21.37
CA GLY A 173 -32.28 -14.82 22.15
C GLY A 173 -30.82 -14.60 21.74
N TRP A 174 -30.36 -15.17 20.62
CA TRP A 174 -28.99 -14.97 20.15
C TRP A 174 -28.84 -15.16 18.64
N GLY A 175 -27.83 -14.51 18.10
CA GLY A 175 -27.40 -14.66 16.70
C GLY A 175 -25.89 -14.62 16.60
N SER A 176 -25.34 -15.22 15.54
CA SER A 176 -23.90 -15.21 15.27
C SER A 176 -23.63 -15.19 13.78
N SER A 177 -22.50 -14.60 13.39
CA SER A 177 -21.98 -14.67 12.03
C SER A 177 -20.50 -15.01 12.08
N ILE A 178 -20.08 -15.94 11.25
CA ILE A 178 -18.71 -16.38 11.06
C ILE A 178 -18.38 -16.15 9.59
N ALA A 179 -17.29 -15.44 9.33
CA ALA A 179 -16.77 -15.21 7.99
C ALA A 179 -15.27 -15.52 7.96
N TYR A 180 -14.89 -16.49 7.15
CA TYR A 180 -13.51 -16.86 6.91
C TYR A 180 -13.13 -16.62 5.45
N THR A 181 -12.02 -15.93 5.26
CA THR A 181 -11.45 -15.65 3.95
C THR A 181 -10.03 -16.19 3.90
N TRP A 182 -9.80 -17.12 2.99
CA TRP A 182 -8.47 -17.48 2.53
C TRP A 182 -8.16 -16.71 1.25
N THR A 183 -6.99 -16.07 1.15
CA THR A 183 -6.57 -15.33 -0.05
C THR A 183 -5.16 -15.73 -0.48
N THR A 184 -4.99 -16.04 -1.76
CA THR A 184 -3.69 -16.05 -2.43
C THR A 184 -3.69 -14.97 -3.50
N ALA A 185 -2.80 -13.99 -3.36
CA ALA A 185 -2.71 -12.86 -4.26
C ALA A 185 -1.26 -12.62 -4.70
N ARG A 186 -1.09 -12.32 -5.98
CA ARG A 186 0.21 -11.97 -6.58
C ARG A 186 0.04 -10.82 -7.55
N HIS A 187 1.09 -10.03 -7.68
CA HIS A 187 1.16 -8.91 -8.61
C HIS A 187 2.60 -8.66 -9.05
N ASN A 188 2.80 -7.80 -10.04
CA ASN A 188 4.13 -7.32 -10.43
C ASN A 188 4.47 -5.93 -9.85
N ARG A 189 3.54 -5.27 -9.14
CA ARG A 189 3.78 -4.00 -8.47
C ARG A 189 2.99 -3.89 -7.19
N ASP A 190 3.61 -3.35 -6.14
CA ASP A 190 2.94 -2.95 -4.88
C ASP A 190 1.61 -2.23 -5.16
N ILE A 191 0.57 -2.57 -4.40
CA ILE A 191 -0.79 -2.06 -4.61
C ILE A 191 -0.93 -0.54 -4.38
N ASN A 192 -0.01 0.07 -3.62
CA ASN A 192 -0.08 1.49 -3.28
C ASN A 192 0.72 2.37 -4.25
N GLU A 193 1.51 1.74 -5.13
CA GLU A 193 2.50 2.46 -5.92
C GLU A 193 2.18 2.42 -7.40
N LYS A 194 2.19 3.62 -7.99
CA LYS A 194 2.02 3.86 -9.42
C LYS A 194 3.34 4.07 -10.16
N TYR A 195 4.45 4.28 -9.46
CA TYR A 195 5.78 4.48 -10.03
C TYR A 195 6.62 3.20 -9.92
N ALA A 196 7.30 2.82 -10.99
CA ALA A 196 8.10 1.61 -11.12
C ALA A 196 9.44 1.96 -11.78
N PHE A 197 10.43 2.35 -10.98
CA PHE A 197 11.72 2.83 -11.47
C PHE A 197 12.87 1.82 -11.32
N ASP A 198 12.57 0.62 -10.85
CA ASP A 198 13.55 -0.46 -10.70
C ASP A 198 13.80 -1.19 -12.02
N ARG A 199 12.94 -1.02 -13.04
CA ARG A 199 13.12 -1.61 -14.37
C ARG A 199 12.72 -0.61 -15.46
N GLY A 200 13.22 -0.85 -16.68
CA GLY A 200 12.91 -0.03 -17.84
C GLY A 200 11.48 -0.18 -18.33
N LEU A 201 10.86 -1.35 -18.12
CA LEU A 201 9.46 -1.63 -18.41
C LEU A 201 8.76 -2.31 -17.24
N ILE A 202 7.47 -2.05 -17.08
CA ILE A 202 6.65 -2.71 -16.05
C ILE A 202 6.50 -4.21 -16.30
N GLY A 203 6.65 -4.65 -17.56
CA GLY A 203 6.65 -6.06 -17.94
C GLY A 203 7.86 -6.84 -17.40
N ASP A 204 8.96 -6.16 -17.08
CA ASP A 204 10.20 -6.77 -16.57
C ASP A 204 10.13 -7.00 -15.05
N TYR A 205 9.11 -6.48 -14.38
CA TYR A 205 8.92 -6.68 -12.95
C TYR A 205 8.54 -8.13 -12.65
N PRO A 206 9.14 -8.75 -11.63
CA PRO A 206 8.80 -10.11 -11.24
C PRO A 206 7.38 -10.16 -10.67
N THR A 207 6.70 -11.29 -10.87
CA THR A 207 5.44 -11.56 -10.17
C THR A 207 5.73 -12.00 -8.73
N ILE A 208 5.48 -11.11 -7.78
CA ILE A 208 5.71 -11.30 -6.35
C ILE A 208 4.39 -11.50 -5.59
N ARG A 209 4.48 -11.84 -4.31
CA ARG A 209 3.30 -11.94 -3.45
C ARG A 209 2.75 -10.54 -3.17
N SER A 210 1.43 -10.39 -3.27
CA SER A 210 0.78 -9.10 -3.03
C SER A 210 0.80 -8.72 -1.56
N ASN A 211 1.05 -7.42 -1.29
CA ASN A 211 0.89 -6.78 0.00
C ASN A 211 -0.54 -6.28 0.28
N GLY A 212 -1.52 -6.63 -0.56
CA GLY A 212 -2.89 -6.13 -0.44
C GLY A 212 -3.81 -6.91 0.51
N ALA A 213 -3.46 -8.15 0.88
CA ALA A 213 -4.34 -8.96 1.73
C ALA A 213 -3.59 -10.02 2.57
N PRO A 214 -4.06 -10.31 3.80
CA PRO A 214 -3.57 -11.42 4.58
C PRO A 214 -4.02 -12.75 3.97
N ARG A 215 -3.25 -13.83 4.21
CA ARG A 215 -3.61 -15.15 3.67
C ARG A 215 -4.83 -15.76 4.33
N HIS A 216 -5.00 -15.56 5.63
CA HIS A 216 -6.15 -16.01 6.38
C HIS A 216 -6.72 -14.83 7.15
N ARG A 217 -8.03 -14.62 7.04
CA ARG A 217 -8.79 -13.67 7.85
C ARG A 217 -10.04 -14.37 8.36
N LEU A 218 -10.30 -14.24 9.66
CA LEU A 218 -11.48 -14.74 10.34
C LEU A 218 -12.14 -13.57 11.06
N VAL A 219 -13.43 -13.39 10.82
CA VAL A 219 -14.28 -12.46 11.56
C VAL A 219 -15.43 -13.25 12.14
N VAL A 220 -15.63 -13.16 13.45
CA VAL A 220 -16.74 -13.78 14.15
C VAL A 220 -17.49 -12.69 14.90
N THR A 221 -18.80 -12.61 14.72
CA THR A 221 -19.68 -11.75 15.51
C THR A 221 -20.70 -12.59 16.26
N GLY A 222 -21.11 -12.09 17.42
CA GLY A 222 -22.16 -12.68 18.23
C GLY A 222 -23.03 -11.59 18.83
N SER A 223 -24.30 -11.90 19.02
CA SER A 223 -25.27 -11.07 19.71
C SER A 223 -26.10 -11.94 20.65
N TYR A 224 -26.41 -11.42 21.82
CA TYR A 224 -27.14 -12.14 22.86
C TYR A 224 -28.07 -11.18 23.61
N ALA A 225 -29.35 -11.54 23.70
CA ALA A 225 -30.31 -10.88 24.57
C ALA A 225 -30.03 -11.29 26.00
N GLY A 226 -29.36 -10.41 26.73
CA GLY A 226 -28.95 -10.63 28.09
C GLY A 226 -30.01 -10.28 29.13
N PHE A 227 -29.58 -10.28 30.38
CA PHE A 227 -30.40 -9.92 31.52
C PHE A 227 -30.79 -8.44 31.48
N TRP A 228 -31.86 -8.10 32.21
CA TRP A 228 -32.37 -6.73 32.34
C TRP A 228 -32.65 -6.03 31.01
N GLY A 229 -32.96 -6.76 29.94
CA GLY A 229 -33.20 -6.20 28.61
C GLY A 229 -31.99 -5.48 28.02
N ILE A 230 -30.78 -5.89 28.39
CA ILE A 230 -29.52 -5.46 27.76
C ILE A 230 -29.21 -6.42 26.63
N THR A 231 -28.91 -5.90 25.45
CA THR A 231 -28.36 -6.68 24.34
C THR A 231 -26.84 -6.60 24.37
N PHE A 232 -26.18 -7.74 24.43
CA PHE A 232 -24.73 -7.86 24.34
C PHE A 232 -24.31 -8.20 22.91
N GLY A 233 -23.19 -7.62 22.48
CA GLY A 233 -22.57 -7.88 21.19
C GLY A 233 -21.09 -8.18 21.36
N GLY A 234 -20.54 -9.00 20.48
CA GLY A 234 -19.11 -9.29 20.44
C GLY A 234 -18.62 -9.43 19.01
N LYS A 235 -17.39 -9.00 18.75
CA LYS A 235 -16.70 -9.20 17.47
C LYS A 235 -15.26 -9.63 17.71
N VAL A 236 -14.86 -10.73 17.11
CA VAL A 236 -13.47 -11.20 17.05
C VAL A 236 -12.98 -11.04 15.62
N THR A 237 -11.81 -10.46 15.44
CA THR A 237 -11.14 -10.35 14.13
C THR A 237 -9.71 -10.87 14.26
N LEU A 238 -9.37 -11.89 13.47
CA LEU A 238 -8.05 -12.50 13.43
C LEU A 238 -7.55 -12.52 12.00
N ALA A 239 -6.28 -12.18 11.79
CA ALA A 239 -5.64 -12.37 10.50
C ALA A 239 -4.17 -12.75 10.63
N THR A 240 -3.69 -13.60 9.73
CA THR A 240 -2.24 -13.83 9.55
C THR A 240 -1.57 -12.57 8.98
N PRO A 241 -0.25 -12.43 9.10
CA PRO A 241 0.47 -11.30 8.49
C PRO A 241 0.20 -11.14 7.00
N THR A 242 0.10 -9.89 6.58
CA THR A 242 0.10 -9.50 5.16
C THR A 242 1.55 -9.44 4.67
N ALA A 243 1.77 -9.77 3.40
CA ALA A 243 3.10 -9.62 2.82
C ALA A 243 3.47 -8.13 2.74
N VAL A 244 4.75 -7.84 2.73
CA VAL A 244 5.30 -6.50 2.44
C VAL A 244 6.08 -6.57 1.14
N ASN A 245 6.15 -5.45 0.42
CA ASN A 245 6.93 -5.35 -0.81
C ASN A 245 8.00 -4.28 -0.65
N ASP A 246 9.20 -4.61 -1.10
CA ASP A 246 10.37 -3.74 -1.14
C ASP A 246 11.34 -4.35 -2.15
N TRP A 247 12.52 -3.77 -2.33
CA TRP A 247 13.58 -4.31 -3.18
C TRP A 247 14.67 -4.99 -2.36
N TYR A 248 15.44 -5.87 -2.99
CA TYR A 248 16.67 -6.45 -2.45
C TYR A 248 17.78 -6.47 -3.53
N PRO A 249 19.06 -6.40 -3.16
CA PRO A 249 20.15 -6.42 -4.13
C PRO A 249 20.35 -7.82 -4.72
N VAL A 250 20.58 -7.89 -6.02
CA VAL A 250 20.98 -9.11 -6.73
C VAL A 250 22.28 -8.83 -7.47
N THR A 251 23.35 -9.49 -7.02
CA THR A 251 24.68 -9.38 -7.63
C THR A 251 24.69 -9.95 -9.03
N GLN A 252 25.12 -9.13 -9.99
CA GLN A 252 25.27 -9.49 -11.39
C GLN A 252 26.65 -10.10 -11.64
N SER A 253 26.86 -10.68 -12.82
CA SER A 253 28.18 -11.20 -13.24
C SER A 253 29.26 -10.12 -13.30
N THR A 254 28.87 -8.85 -13.40
CA THR A 254 29.77 -7.68 -13.35
C THR A 254 30.26 -7.37 -11.93
N GLY A 255 29.73 -8.04 -10.89
CA GLY A 255 30.04 -7.78 -9.49
C GLY A 255 29.22 -6.66 -8.85
N PHE A 256 28.39 -5.95 -9.63
CA PHE A 256 27.49 -4.91 -9.11
C PHE A 256 26.10 -5.48 -8.79
N ASP A 257 25.42 -4.88 -7.82
CA ASP A 257 24.08 -5.27 -7.41
C ASP A 257 23.00 -4.50 -8.17
N LEU A 258 21.99 -5.21 -8.67
CA LEU A 258 20.77 -4.60 -9.19
C LEU A 258 19.64 -4.65 -8.14
N PRO A 259 18.92 -3.55 -7.92
CA PRO A 259 17.75 -3.57 -7.05
C PRO A 259 16.69 -4.46 -7.70
N THR A 260 16.15 -5.43 -6.97
CA THR A 260 15.14 -6.36 -7.48
C THR A 260 13.90 -6.32 -6.60
N PRO A 261 12.72 -5.99 -7.16
CA PRO A 261 11.47 -6.04 -6.41
C PRO A 261 11.21 -7.42 -5.83
N GLY A 262 10.82 -7.46 -4.56
CA GLY A 262 10.61 -8.68 -3.79
C GLY A 262 9.43 -8.55 -2.85
N ALA A 263 9.02 -9.70 -2.31
CA ALA A 263 8.03 -9.74 -1.25
C ALA A 263 8.56 -10.56 -0.07
N ALA A 264 8.29 -10.07 1.13
CA ALA A 264 8.55 -10.80 2.37
C ALA A 264 7.25 -10.94 3.16
N VAL A 265 7.14 -12.01 3.95
CA VAL A 265 6.02 -12.19 4.87
C VAL A 265 6.63 -12.20 6.26
N PRO A 266 6.32 -11.21 7.11
CA PRO A 266 6.82 -11.21 8.46
C PRO A 266 6.21 -12.39 9.23
N ASN A 267 6.98 -12.92 10.17
CA ASN A 267 6.44 -13.89 11.12
C ASN A 267 5.29 -13.26 11.90
N GLY A 268 4.34 -14.08 12.36
CA GLY A 268 3.29 -13.61 13.24
C GLY A 268 3.91 -12.96 14.48
N ASN A 269 3.39 -11.80 14.87
CA ASN A 269 3.84 -11.10 16.06
C ASN A 269 3.06 -11.57 17.30
N GLY A 270 1.79 -11.92 17.09
CA GLY A 270 0.82 -12.09 18.15
C GLY A 270 0.31 -13.51 18.36
N LYS A 271 0.22 -13.93 19.63
CA LYS A 271 -0.64 -15.04 20.07
C LYS A 271 -2.06 -14.53 20.29
N PHE A 272 -3.10 -15.31 20.02
CA PHE A 272 -4.46 -14.84 20.37
C PHE A 272 -4.71 -14.97 21.88
N LEU A 273 -5.09 -16.16 22.35
CA LEU A 273 -5.23 -16.48 23.78
C LEU A 273 -4.33 -17.66 24.16
N ILE A 274 -4.25 -18.67 23.28
CA ILE A 274 -3.41 -19.86 23.41
C ILE A 274 -2.75 -20.12 22.05
N GLY A 275 -1.57 -20.75 22.04
CA GLY A 275 -0.87 -21.19 20.82
C GLY A 275 0.34 -20.34 20.42
N GLY A 276 0.75 -20.49 19.16
CA GLY A 276 1.93 -19.82 18.58
C GLY A 276 1.67 -18.40 18.10
N LYS A 277 2.74 -17.64 17.86
CA LYS A 277 2.68 -16.29 17.28
C LYS A 277 2.42 -16.40 15.77
N ILE A 278 1.16 -16.54 15.38
CA ILE A 278 0.76 -16.72 13.97
C ILE A 278 -0.05 -15.55 13.41
N PHE A 279 -0.52 -14.64 14.27
CA PHE A 279 -1.37 -13.54 13.86
C PHE A 279 -0.56 -12.27 13.61
N GLY A 280 -0.93 -11.56 12.56
CA GLY A 280 -0.51 -10.19 12.27
C GLY A 280 -1.55 -9.15 12.70
N TYR A 281 -2.81 -9.57 12.87
CA TYR A 281 -3.88 -8.71 13.40
C TYR A 281 -4.82 -9.52 14.31
N ARG A 282 -5.18 -8.94 15.45
CA ARG A 282 -6.10 -9.49 16.46
C ARG A 282 -6.91 -8.35 17.08
N SER A 283 -8.23 -8.47 17.11
CA SER A 283 -9.09 -7.63 17.96
C SER A 283 -10.23 -8.43 18.54
N VAL A 284 -10.61 -8.08 19.76
CA VAL A 284 -11.85 -8.52 20.40
C VAL A 284 -12.57 -7.29 20.88
N ASP A 285 -13.75 -7.05 20.32
CA ASP A 285 -14.58 -5.90 20.64
C ASP A 285 -15.86 -6.40 21.30
N LEU A 286 -16.31 -5.73 22.35
CA LEU A 286 -17.52 -6.04 23.09
C LEU A 286 -18.43 -4.82 23.12
N GLN A 287 -19.73 -5.07 23.11
CA GLN A 287 -20.78 -4.06 23.18
C GLN A 287 -21.85 -4.47 24.18
N ALA A 288 -22.39 -3.51 24.91
CA ALA A 288 -23.64 -3.65 25.65
C ALA A 288 -24.58 -2.49 25.29
N THR A 289 -25.86 -2.78 25.06
CA THR A 289 -26.86 -1.76 24.72
C THR A 289 -28.13 -1.99 25.49
N LYS A 290 -28.64 -0.93 26.13
CA LYS A 290 -29.89 -0.93 26.88
C LYS A 290 -30.84 0.07 26.23
N THR A 291 -32.03 -0.40 25.88
CA THR A 291 -33.13 0.46 25.43
C THR A 291 -34.13 0.67 26.56
N PHE A 292 -34.56 1.91 26.74
CA PHE A 292 -35.57 2.37 27.68
C PHE A 292 -36.77 2.87 26.87
N LYS A 293 -37.94 2.31 27.15
CA LYS A 293 -39.19 2.81 26.57
C LYS A 293 -39.57 4.11 27.26
N MET A 294 -39.80 5.17 26.49
CA MET A 294 -40.28 6.46 26.97
C MET A 294 -41.77 6.63 26.60
N PRO A 295 -42.48 7.65 27.11
CA PRO A 295 -43.87 7.90 26.71
C PRO A 295 -44.02 8.10 25.19
N GLY A 296 -45.13 7.60 24.63
CA GLY A 296 -45.39 7.62 23.19
C GLY A 296 -44.56 6.57 22.43
N ASP A 297 -44.19 6.89 21.19
CA ASP A 297 -43.35 6.03 20.33
C ASP A 297 -41.84 6.33 20.50
N THR A 298 -41.46 7.08 21.54
CA THR A 298 -40.07 7.45 21.80
C THR A 298 -39.30 6.35 22.54
N GLU A 299 -38.09 6.04 22.06
CA GLU A 299 -37.14 5.14 22.72
C GLU A 299 -35.82 5.88 23.03
N LEU A 300 -35.33 5.74 24.26
CA LEU A 300 -33.98 6.16 24.63
C LEU A 300 -33.07 4.92 24.64
N TYR A 301 -31.88 4.98 24.05
CA TYR A 301 -30.89 3.93 24.17
C TYR A 301 -29.58 4.45 24.73
N ALA A 302 -28.94 3.61 25.55
CA ALA A 302 -27.57 3.80 26.02
C ALA A 302 -26.73 2.60 25.57
N ARG A 303 -25.55 2.88 25.01
CA ARG A 303 -24.62 1.89 24.48
C ARG A 303 -23.22 2.14 25.02
N ILE A 304 -22.53 1.07 25.38
CA ILE A 304 -21.11 1.08 25.72
C ILE A 304 -20.40 0.06 24.84
N ASP A 305 -19.29 0.46 24.24
CA ASP A 305 -18.38 -0.41 23.51
C ASP A 305 -17.00 -0.43 24.16
N ILE A 306 -16.40 -1.61 24.24
CA ILE A 306 -15.00 -1.80 24.58
C ILE A 306 -14.33 -2.43 23.36
N ILE A 307 -13.56 -1.63 22.64
CA ILE A 307 -12.84 -2.03 21.43
C ILE A 307 -11.45 -2.52 21.84
N ASN A 308 -10.98 -3.60 21.22
CA ASN A 308 -9.71 -4.24 21.54
C ASN A 308 -9.54 -4.51 23.04
N VAL A 309 -10.48 -5.27 23.61
CA VAL A 309 -10.57 -5.59 25.06
C VAL A 309 -9.26 -6.13 25.60
N PHE A 310 -8.52 -6.95 24.84
CA PHE A 310 -7.25 -7.52 25.29
C PHE A 310 -6.04 -6.59 25.10
N ASN A 311 -6.25 -5.37 24.59
CA ASN A 311 -5.20 -4.41 24.28
C ASN A 311 -4.08 -5.03 23.43
N PHE A 312 -4.44 -5.77 22.38
CA PHE A 312 -3.45 -6.37 21.50
C PHE A 312 -2.76 -5.29 20.66
N ASP A 313 -1.44 -5.34 20.65
CA ASP A 313 -0.63 -4.56 19.71
C ASP A 313 -0.65 -5.26 18.34
N ASN A 314 -1.10 -4.51 17.34
CA ASN A 314 -1.16 -4.95 15.95
C ASN A 314 -0.25 -4.03 15.13
N PHE A 315 1.04 -4.32 15.10
CA PHE A 315 2.03 -3.45 14.46
C PHE A 315 1.79 -3.28 12.96
N SER A 316 1.99 -2.07 12.44
CA SER A 316 1.93 -1.73 11.02
C SER A 316 3.29 -1.50 10.38
N ASN A 317 4.32 -1.29 11.19
CA ASN A 317 5.66 -0.94 10.71
C ASN A 317 6.53 -2.20 10.68
N TYR A 318 7.49 -2.21 9.75
CA TYR A 318 8.30 -3.38 9.47
C TYR A 318 9.79 -3.04 9.47
N ASN A 319 10.60 -3.96 9.97
CA ASN A 319 12.04 -3.96 9.80
C ASN A 319 12.38 -4.85 8.59
N TYR A 320 13.24 -4.35 7.71
CA TYR A 320 13.69 -5.07 6.52
C TYR A 320 15.13 -5.52 6.67
N THR A 321 15.41 -6.77 6.31
CA THR A 321 16.76 -7.27 6.13
C THR A 321 16.93 -7.72 4.69
N LYS A 322 17.88 -7.10 3.99
CA LYS A 322 18.22 -7.38 2.59
C LYS A 322 19.56 -8.11 2.59
N SER A 323 19.56 -9.43 2.49
CA SER A 323 20.80 -10.23 2.54
C SER A 323 20.74 -11.44 1.61
N ASN A 324 21.90 -11.81 1.04
CA ASN A 324 22.07 -13.00 0.20
C ASN A 324 21.00 -13.15 -0.91
N GLY A 325 20.66 -12.06 -1.60
CA GLY A 325 19.64 -12.08 -2.66
C GLY A 325 18.23 -12.39 -2.16
N LYS A 326 17.91 -12.09 -0.89
CA LYS A 326 16.59 -12.27 -0.30
C LYS A 326 16.13 -11.03 0.46
N LEU A 327 14.82 -10.81 0.42
CA LEU A 327 14.12 -9.86 1.27
C LEU A 327 13.51 -10.61 2.46
N LEU A 328 13.86 -10.20 3.67
CA LEU A 328 13.25 -10.65 4.90
C LEU A 328 12.57 -9.46 5.59
N ALA A 329 11.49 -9.75 6.31
CA ALA A 329 10.76 -8.74 7.07
C ALA A 329 10.39 -9.27 8.46
N SER A 330 10.37 -8.38 9.44
CA SER A 330 9.80 -8.60 10.76
C SER A 330 8.99 -7.37 11.18
N TYR A 331 8.08 -7.53 12.14
CA TYR A 331 7.37 -6.39 12.70
C TYR A 331 8.32 -5.51 13.53
N ASN A 332 8.18 -4.20 13.39
CA ASN A 332 8.81 -3.26 14.29
C ASN A 332 7.93 -3.06 15.53
N GLU A 333 8.31 -3.71 16.63
CA GLU A 333 7.53 -3.72 17.89
C GLU A 333 7.57 -2.38 18.65
N THR A 334 8.37 -1.41 18.20
CA THR A 334 8.37 -0.04 18.74
C THR A 334 7.70 0.97 17.79
N GLY A 335 7.16 0.50 16.67
CA GLY A 335 6.52 1.34 15.65
C GLY A 335 5.02 1.51 15.86
N ASP A 336 4.37 2.05 14.82
CA ASP A 336 2.93 2.29 14.85
C ASP A 336 2.12 0.98 14.83
N ILE A 337 0.86 1.11 15.24
CA ILE A 337 -0.12 0.03 15.21
C ILE A 337 -1.27 0.35 14.24
N ILE A 338 -1.87 -0.70 13.69
CA ILE A 338 -3.13 -0.64 12.94
C ILE A 338 -4.32 -0.93 13.84
N GLY A 339 -5.40 -0.15 13.67
CA GLY A 339 -6.56 -0.19 14.54
C GLY A 339 -6.37 0.72 15.75
N THR A 340 -7.01 0.41 16.87
CA THR A 340 -6.91 1.20 18.10
C THR A 340 -6.32 0.36 19.23
N PRO A 341 -5.60 0.97 20.18
CA PRO A 341 -5.45 0.41 21.51
C PRO A 341 -6.82 0.13 22.15
N ARG A 342 -6.84 -0.45 23.35
CA ARG A 342 -8.08 -0.61 24.12
C ARG A 342 -8.79 0.74 24.23
N GLN A 343 -10.01 0.82 23.72
CA GLN A 343 -10.81 2.04 23.69
C GLN A 343 -12.20 1.78 24.24
N VAL A 344 -12.67 2.65 25.13
CA VAL A 344 -14.05 2.63 25.61
C VAL A 344 -14.82 3.76 24.92
N LYS A 345 -15.99 3.44 24.38
CA LYS A 345 -16.92 4.43 23.81
C LYS A 345 -18.26 4.30 24.52
N ALA A 346 -18.89 5.44 24.77
CA ALA A 346 -20.24 5.51 25.29
C ALA A 346 -21.09 6.37 24.36
N GLU A 347 -22.31 5.92 24.09
CA GLU A 347 -23.26 6.59 23.22
C GLU A 347 -24.63 6.60 23.91
N VAL A 348 -25.33 7.73 23.85
CA VAL A 348 -26.72 7.86 24.26
C VAL A 348 -27.46 8.53 23.11
N GLY A 349 -28.60 7.96 22.72
CA GLY A 349 -29.41 8.49 21.64
C GLY A 349 -30.89 8.22 21.89
N PHE A 350 -31.73 8.91 21.14
CA PHE A 350 -33.18 8.76 21.17
C PHE A 350 -33.73 8.50 19.77
N ARG A 351 -34.84 7.78 19.67
CA ARG A 351 -35.59 7.49 18.44
C ARG A 351 -37.04 7.90 18.68
N PHE A 352 -37.70 8.49 17.69
CA PHE A 352 -39.08 8.99 17.77
C PHE A 352 -39.87 8.62 16.51
#